data_AF-A0A0F0GQQ0-F1
#
_entry.id   AF-A0A0F0GQQ0-F1
#
_cell.length_a   1.000
_cell.length_b   1.000
_cell.length_c   1.000
_cell.angle_alpha   90.00
_cell.angle_beta   90.00
_cell.angle_gamma   90.00
#
_symmetry.space_group_name_H-M   'P 1'
#
loop_
_entity.id
_entity.type
_entity.pdbx_description
1 polymer ?
#
loop_
_entity_poly.entity_id
_entity_poly.type
_entity_poly.pdbx_seq_one_letter_code
_entity_poly.pdbx_strand_id
1 'polypeptide(L)'
;MDVLISGAGIAGPALAYWLARFGFSPTVVERAPSLRPGGQAVDFRGEAHLSVLRRMGVLDAVLAAQTSPRDMVFRDPEGRERCRLPAWFTGGEVEILRGDLSRLLYEASCSDAEYVFGDWITSLHDDGAGVDVTFAHGPSRRFDFVIGADGMRSGVRRLVFPEYRPKFQGYYFAIWDADGDDRELTCAPGVTSAPGWLMFKSSVPPELMPYELIAPGIYFDSISQVRMPAVSSGRVTLIGDAGFGSTLGGMGTGLSVVSAYVLAGEMAAGEGAFARYEALIGPYARGCQGNPGPPLAPATRLGMWARDRMFGLLPKIPMVARFDMRAATAIKLPEYALAR
;
A
#
# COMPACT_ATOMS: atom_id res chain seq x y z
N MET A 1 12.80 8.93 22.42
CA MET A 1 11.51 8.23 22.60
C MET A 1 11.53 7.00 21.72
N ASP A 2 11.22 5.84 22.28
CA ASP A 2 11.26 4.54 21.61
C ASP A 2 9.92 4.28 20.90
N VAL A 3 9.98 3.97 19.60
CA VAL A 3 8.78 3.77 18.78
C VAL A 3 8.83 2.40 18.12
N LEU A 4 7.85 1.55 18.42
CA LEU A 4 7.71 0.27 17.73
C LEU A 4 6.89 0.44 16.45
N ILE A 5 7.35 -0.16 15.37
CA ILE A 5 6.68 -0.19 14.06
C ILE A 5 6.43 -1.66 13.70
N SER A 6 5.16 -2.05 13.57
CA SER A 6 4.78 -3.40 13.14
C SER A 6 4.70 -3.47 11.62
N GLY A 7 5.65 -4.13 10.96
CA GLY A 7 5.67 -4.43 9.52
C GLY A 7 6.81 -3.76 8.76
N ALA A 8 7.57 -4.53 7.99
CA ALA A 8 8.69 -4.07 7.14
C ALA A 8 8.32 -4.04 5.64
N GLY A 9 7.11 -3.56 5.33
CA GLY A 9 6.64 -3.39 3.95
C GLY A 9 7.18 -2.12 3.29
N ILE A 10 6.27 -1.20 2.93
CA ILE A 10 6.61 0.13 2.41
C ILE A 10 6.53 1.17 3.53
N ALA A 11 5.38 1.21 4.21
CA ALA A 11 5.09 2.22 5.22
C ALA A 11 6.04 2.16 6.43
N GLY A 12 6.43 0.95 6.87
CA GLY A 12 7.27 0.77 8.05
C GLY A 12 8.70 1.31 7.88
N PRO A 13 9.48 0.86 6.88
CA PRO A 13 10.81 1.39 6.63
C PRO A 13 10.82 2.88 6.29
N ALA A 14 9.80 3.36 5.55
CA ALA A 14 9.65 4.79 5.29
C ALA A 14 9.42 5.60 6.58
N LEU A 15 8.63 5.07 7.52
CA LEU A 15 8.40 5.71 8.81
C LEU A 15 9.65 5.68 9.69
N ALA A 16 10.35 4.54 9.72
CA ALA A 16 11.59 4.39 10.48
C ALA A 16 12.64 5.43 10.05
N TYR A 17 12.81 5.63 8.73
CA TYR A 17 13.66 6.68 8.18
C TYR A 17 13.34 8.07 8.75
N TRP A 18 12.07 8.46 8.75
CA TRP A 18 11.66 9.79 9.20
C TRP A 18 11.74 9.95 10.72
N LEU A 19 11.33 8.94 11.48
CA LEU A 19 11.39 8.95 12.94
C LEU A 19 12.83 9.11 13.43
N ALA A 20 13.79 8.36 12.87
CA ALA A 20 15.20 8.50 13.21
C ALA A 20 15.71 9.94 12.99
N ARG A 21 15.36 10.55 11.85
CA ARG A 21 15.73 11.93 11.50
C ARG A 21 15.07 13.02 12.35
N PHE A 22 13.97 12.68 13.02
CA PHE A 22 13.32 13.56 13.99
C PHE A 22 13.74 13.24 15.44
N GLY A 23 14.74 12.38 15.65
CA GLY A 23 15.32 12.12 16.97
C GLY A 23 14.59 11.04 17.78
N PHE A 24 13.74 10.23 17.16
CA PHE A 24 13.15 9.04 17.77
C PHE A 24 14.05 7.82 17.58
N SER A 25 13.81 6.79 18.39
CA SER A 25 14.50 5.49 18.31
C SER A 25 13.53 4.43 17.76
N PRO A 26 13.47 4.22 16.43
CA PRO A 26 12.54 3.26 15.83
C PRO A 26 13.04 1.81 15.93
N THR A 27 12.14 0.92 16.30
CA THR A 27 12.28 -0.54 16.13
C THR A 27 11.21 -1.02 15.14
N VAL A 28 11.60 -1.69 14.07
CA VAL A 28 10.69 -2.33 13.11
C VAL A 28 10.65 -3.83 13.38
N VAL A 29 9.46 -4.38 13.65
CA VAL A 29 9.23 -5.82 13.78
C VAL A 29 8.51 -6.35 12.55
N GLU A 30 8.97 -7.45 11.96
CA GLU A 30 8.38 -8.08 10.78
C GLU A 30 8.23 -9.58 10.96
N ARG A 31 7.04 -10.08 10.63
CA ARG A 31 6.71 -11.51 10.74
C ARG A 31 7.55 -12.36 9.80
N ALA A 32 7.81 -11.89 8.58
CA ALA A 32 8.65 -12.60 7.64
C ALA A 32 10.09 -12.72 8.19
N PRO A 33 10.78 -13.85 7.96
CA PRO A 33 12.15 -14.04 8.43
C PRO A 33 13.18 -13.15 7.71
N SER A 34 12.78 -12.52 6.61
CA SER A 34 13.58 -11.58 5.84
C SER A 34 12.66 -10.62 5.05
N LEU A 35 13.24 -9.59 4.46
CA LEU A 35 12.55 -8.82 3.41
C LEU A 35 12.05 -9.74 2.31
N ARG A 36 10.86 -9.44 1.79
CA ARG A 36 10.25 -10.21 0.71
C ARG A 36 10.74 -9.68 -0.63
N PRO A 37 11.42 -10.49 -1.46
CA PRO A 37 11.76 -10.10 -2.82
C PRO A 37 10.51 -10.10 -3.72
N GLY A 38 10.62 -9.46 -4.88
CA GLY A 38 9.61 -9.48 -5.93
C GLY A 38 8.30 -8.75 -5.59
N GLY A 39 7.20 -9.23 -6.16
CA GLY A 39 5.86 -8.62 -6.04
C GLY A 39 5.51 -7.69 -7.21
N GLN A 40 4.28 -7.20 -7.20
CA GLN A 40 3.74 -6.38 -8.29
C GLN A 40 4.46 -5.04 -8.46
N ALA A 41 4.40 -4.49 -9.68
CA ALA A 41 4.70 -3.09 -9.92
C ALA A 41 3.80 -2.17 -9.10
N VAL A 42 4.36 -1.07 -8.61
CA VAL A 42 3.67 -0.04 -7.83
C VAL A 42 4.01 1.35 -8.38
N ASP A 43 3.05 2.26 -8.25
CA ASP A 43 3.15 3.60 -8.80
C ASP A 43 3.34 4.69 -7.75
N PHE A 44 4.09 5.72 -8.12
CA PHE A 44 4.04 7.05 -7.52
C PHE A 44 3.40 8.04 -8.50
N ARG A 45 2.59 8.95 -7.97
CA ARG A 45 1.68 9.81 -8.74
C ARG A 45 1.62 11.17 -8.06
N GLY A 46 1.87 12.24 -8.80
CA GLY A 46 1.81 13.60 -8.29
C GLY A 46 3.04 14.02 -7.47
N GLU A 47 3.19 15.34 -7.38
CA GLU A 47 4.28 16.00 -6.66
C GLU A 47 4.36 15.65 -5.18
N ALA A 48 3.25 15.32 -4.51
CA ALA A 48 3.29 14.93 -3.10
C ALA A 48 4.15 13.67 -2.89
N HIS A 49 3.96 12.64 -3.71
CA HIS A 49 4.74 11.40 -3.62
C HIS A 49 6.21 11.65 -3.96
N LEU A 50 6.46 12.32 -5.09
CA LEU A 50 7.82 12.61 -5.56
C LEU A 50 8.58 13.52 -4.61
N SER A 51 7.91 14.51 -4.00
CA SER A 51 8.51 15.39 -3.00
C SER A 51 8.96 14.60 -1.78
N VAL A 52 8.15 13.66 -1.26
CA VAL A 52 8.59 12.84 -0.12
C VAL A 52 9.79 11.97 -0.50
N LEU A 53 9.75 11.27 -1.64
CA LEU A 53 10.90 10.47 -2.10
C LEU A 53 12.17 11.31 -2.28
N ARG A 54 12.03 12.54 -2.78
CA ARG A 54 13.13 13.49 -2.93
C ARG A 54 13.69 13.93 -1.59
N ARG A 55 12.83 14.26 -0.62
CA ARG A 55 13.23 14.60 0.76
C ARG A 55 13.86 13.40 1.49
N MET A 56 13.48 12.18 1.11
CA MET A 56 14.12 10.95 1.58
C MET A 56 15.48 10.67 0.92
N GLY A 57 15.85 11.38 -0.15
CA GLY A 57 17.07 11.13 -0.91
C GLY A 57 17.04 9.81 -1.71
N VAL A 58 15.88 9.18 -1.87
CA VAL A 58 15.75 7.89 -2.57
C VAL A 58 15.18 8.02 -3.99
N LEU A 59 14.71 9.22 -4.39
CA LEU A 59 14.06 9.42 -5.68
C LEU A 59 14.94 9.00 -6.86
N ASP A 60 16.22 9.35 -6.87
CA ASP A 60 17.12 9.01 -7.97
C ASP A 60 17.32 7.49 -8.10
N ALA A 61 17.43 6.78 -6.98
CA ALA A 61 17.51 5.32 -6.96
C ALA A 61 16.21 4.67 -7.42
N VAL A 62 15.05 5.24 -7.04
CA VAL A 62 13.74 4.79 -7.50
C VAL A 62 13.58 5.00 -9.01
N LEU A 63 14.01 6.13 -9.55
CA LEU A 63 14.01 6.41 -10.99
C LEU A 63 14.97 5.46 -11.75
N ALA A 64 16.12 5.14 -11.17
CA ALA A 64 17.06 4.19 -11.77
C ALA A 64 16.52 2.75 -11.82
N ALA A 65 15.66 2.38 -10.86
CA ALA A 65 15.02 1.08 -10.77
C ALA A 65 13.62 1.03 -11.41
N GLN A 66 13.20 2.09 -12.09
CA GLN A 66 11.85 2.17 -12.64
C GLN A 66 11.61 1.14 -13.75
N THR A 67 10.38 0.66 -13.85
CA THR A 67 9.94 -0.17 -14.98
C THR A 67 9.73 0.70 -16.22
N SER A 68 9.75 0.06 -17.39
CA SER A 68 9.40 0.75 -18.63
C SER A 68 7.87 0.93 -18.73
N PRO A 69 7.36 2.14 -18.99
CA PRO A 69 5.94 2.37 -19.23
C PRO A 69 5.46 1.50 -20.39
N ARG A 70 4.41 0.71 -20.17
CA ARG A 70 3.81 -0.19 -21.17
C ARG A 70 2.30 0.00 -21.20
N ASP A 71 1.72 -0.09 -22.40
CA ASP A 71 0.26 -0.03 -22.57
C ASP A 71 -0.39 -1.27 -21.96
N MET A 72 -1.54 -1.11 -21.31
CA MET A 72 -2.37 -2.25 -20.92
C MET A 72 -3.29 -2.63 -22.09
N VAL A 73 -3.11 -3.85 -22.61
CA VAL A 73 -3.86 -4.36 -23.76
C VAL A 73 -4.85 -5.41 -23.28
N PHE A 74 -6.15 -5.19 -23.56
CA PHE A 74 -7.21 -6.12 -23.18
C PHE A 74 -7.59 -6.96 -24.39
N ARG A 75 -7.43 -8.28 -24.28
CA ARG A 75 -7.75 -9.27 -25.31
C ARG A 75 -8.93 -10.15 -24.92
N ASP A 76 -9.56 -10.75 -25.92
CA ASP A 76 -10.49 -11.87 -25.70
C ASP A 76 -9.74 -13.22 -25.60
N PRO A 77 -10.42 -14.33 -25.26
CA PRO A 77 -9.78 -15.65 -25.16
C PRO A 77 -9.20 -16.17 -26.48
N GLU A 78 -9.60 -15.59 -27.63
CA GLU A 78 -9.05 -15.92 -28.94
C GLU A 78 -7.82 -15.04 -29.30
N GLY A 79 -7.38 -14.17 -28.39
CA GLY A 79 -6.21 -13.29 -28.56
C GLY A 79 -6.47 -11.99 -29.32
N ARG A 80 -7.72 -11.70 -29.68
CA ARG A 80 -8.07 -10.47 -30.41
C ARG A 80 -8.11 -9.28 -29.46
N GLU A 81 -7.46 -8.18 -29.86
CA GLU A 81 -7.48 -6.93 -29.10
C GLU A 81 -8.89 -6.34 -29.05
N ARG A 82 -9.37 -6.04 -27.83
CA ARG A 82 -10.69 -5.44 -27.56
C ARG A 82 -10.56 -3.94 -27.32
N CYS A 83 -9.60 -3.57 -26.48
CA CYS A 83 -9.24 -2.19 -26.19
C CYS A 83 -7.82 -2.12 -25.64
N ARG A 84 -7.28 -0.89 -25.60
CA ARG A 84 -5.95 -0.58 -25.14
C ARG A 84 -5.99 0.68 -24.29
N LEU A 85 -5.36 0.64 -23.14
CA LEU A 85 -5.11 1.81 -22.31
C LEU A 85 -3.65 2.20 -22.42
N PRO A 86 -3.34 3.45 -22.83
CA PRO A 86 -1.98 3.91 -22.91
C PRO A 86 -1.24 3.85 -21.58
N ALA A 87 0.08 3.66 -21.63
CA ALA A 87 0.95 3.62 -20.44
C ALA A 87 0.78 4.86 -19.55
N TRP A 88 0.71 6.06 -20.14
CA TRP A 88 0.53 7.32 -19.39
C TRP A 88 -0.81 7.41 -18.64
N PHE A 89 -1.81 6.63 -19.06
CA PHE A 89 -3.13 6.61 -18.43
C PHE A 89 -3.18 5.61 -17.27
N THR A 90 -2.40 4.54 -17.36
CA THR A 90 -2.45 3.42 -16.41
C THR A 90 -1.34 3.49 -15.37
N GLY A 91 -0.15 3.92 -15.76
CA GLY A 91 0.99 4.11 -14.88
C GLY A 91 0.95 5.43 -14.11
N GLY A 92 1.74 5.50 -13.04
CA GLY A 92 2.10 6.75 -12.39
C GLY A 92 3.19 7.51 -13.12
N GLU A 93 3.67 8.59 -12.48
CA GLU A 93 4.86 9.30 -12.94
C GLU A 93 6.11 8.43 -12.83
N VAL A 94 6.12 7.51 -11.84
CA VAL A 94 7.16 6.50 -11.66
C VAL A 94 6.52 5.18 -11.29
N GLU A 95 6.89 4.12 -11.99
CA GLU A 95 6.51 2.74 -11.66
C GLU A 95 7.76 1.93 -11.31
N ILE A 96 7.72 1.17 -10.22
CA ILE A 96 8.83 0.36 -9.71
C ILE A 96 8.29 -0.96 -9.16
N LEU A 97 9.08 -2.04 -9.22
CA LEU A 97 8.71 -3.29 -8.56
C LEU A 97 8.65 -3.09 -7.04
N ARG A 98 7.61 -3.62 -6.39
CA ARG A 98 7.42 -3.48 -4.94
C ARG A 98 8.62 -3.98 -4.14
N GLY A 99 9.23 -5.08 -4.55
CA GLY A 99 10.40 -5.66 -3.90
C GLY A 99 11.61 -4.73 -3.93
N ASP A 100 11.88 -4.11 -5.08
CA ASP A 100 12.96 -3.14 -5.23
C ASP A 100 12.72 -1.90 -4.39
N LEU A 101 11.49 -1.37 -4.40
CA LEU A 101 11.13 -0.24 -3.55
C LEU A 101 11.28 -0.59 -2.06
N SER A 102 10.81 -1.77 -1.63
CA SER A 102 10.92 -2.23 -0.24
C SER A 102 12.38 -2.34 0.19
N ARG A 103 13.25 -2.88 -0.68
CA ARG A 103 14.70 -2.93 -0.46
C ARG A 103 15.30 -1.52 -0.33
N LEU A 104 15.01 -0.61 -1.24
CA LEU A 104 15.53 0.77 -1.19
C LEU A 104 15.13 1.50 0.10
N LEU A 105 13.87 1.35 0.55
CA LEU A 105 13.39 1.97 1.78
C LEU A 105 14.00 1.34 3.04
N TYR A 106 14.24 0.03 3.01
CA TYR A 106 14.97 -0.66 4.08
C TYR A 106 16.42 -0.19 4.15
N GLU A 107 17.15 -0.19 3.03
CA GLU A 107 18.55 0.27 2.96
C GLU A 107 18.69 1.72 3.42
N ALA A 108 17.70 2.57 3.16
CA ALA A 108 17.67 3.95 3.62
C ALA A 108 17.50 4.11 5.14
N SER A 109 17.01 3.09 5.85
CA SER A 109 16.63 3.20 7.27
C SER A 109 17.32 2.19 8.19
N CYS A 110 17.94 1.13 7.67
CA CYS A 110 18.48 0.03 8.47
C CYS A 110 19.71 0.40 9.30
N SER A 111 20.39 1.52 9.01
CA SER A 111 21.48 2.05 9.83
C SER A 111 21.01 2.71 11.12
N ASP A 112 19.78 3.24 11.12
CA ASP A 112 19.27 4.13 12.18
C ASP A 112 18.03 3.56 12.89
N ALA A 113 17.63 2.35 12.53
CA ALA A 113 16.49 1.64 13.11
C ALA A 113 16.87 0.19 13.42
N GLU A 114 16.37 -0.34 14.53
CA GLU A 114 16.46 -1.77 14.84
C GLU A 114 15.46 -2.54 13.97
N TYR A 115 15.89 -3.62 13.31
CA TYR A 115 15.01 -4.51 12.57
C TYR A 115 14.97 -5.91 13.19
N VAL A 116 13.78 -6.35 13.58
CA VAL A 116 13.52 -7.67 14.17
C VAL A 116 12.66 -8.48 13.20
N PHE A 117 13.30 -9.33 12.41
CA PHE A 117 12.62 -10.24 11.48
C PHE A 117 12.23 -11.55 12.15
N GLY A 118 11.20 -12.21 11.62
CA GLY A 118 10.70 -13.49 12.12
C GLY A 118 9.89 -13.39 13.40
N ASP A 119 9.42 -12.20 13.79
CA ASP A 119 8.63 -11.99 15.02
C ASP A 119 7.44 -11.08 14.76
N TRP A 120 6.45 -11.07 15.65
CA TRP A 120 5.28 -10.21 15.53
C TRP A 120 4.61 -9.98 16.88
N ILE A 121 3.85 -8.89 16.96
CA ILE A 121 3.09 -8.51 18.14
C ILE A 121 1.93 -9.48 18.37
N THR A 122 1.79 -9.97 19.60
CA THR A 122 0.69 -10.83 20.06
C THR A 122 -0.23 -10.13 21.06
N SER A 123 0.28 -9.15 21.83
CA SER A 123 -0.54 -8.32 22.71
C SER A 123 0.01 -6.89 22.84
N LEU A 124 -0.88 -5.95 23.13
CA LEU A 124 -0.59 -4.55 23.43
C LEU A 124 -1.37 -4.12 24.68
N HIS A 125 -0.69 -3.46 25.62
CA HIS A 125 -1.33 -2.83 26.78
C HIS A 125 -0.81 -1.39 26.93
N ASP A 126 -1.67 -0.41 26.67
CA ASP A 126 -1.38 1.01 26.83
C ASP A 126 -1.90 1.50 28.19
N ASP A 127 -1.01 1.98 29.05
CA ASP A 127 -1.33 2.54 30.37
C ASP A 127 -1.36 4.07 30.40
N GLY A 128 -1.22 4.72 29.24
CA GLY A 128 -1.15 6.17 29.08
C GLY A 128 0.24 6.77 29.30
N ALA A 129 1.19 6.05 29.90
CA ALA A 129 2.60 6.44 29.99
C ALA A 129 3.47 5.75 28.93
N GLY A 130 3.10 4.55 28.51
CA GLY A 130 3.74 3.79 27.45
C GLY A 130 2.91 2.58 27.05
N VAL A 131 3.44 1.77 26.15
CA VAL A 131 2.78 0.56 25.64
C VAL A 131 3.65 -0.65 25.94
N ASP A 132 3.14 -1.57 26.74
CA ASP A 132 3.75 -2.88 26.96
C ASP A 132 3.36 -3.80 25.80
N VAL A 133 4.37 -4.37 25.14
CA VAL A 133 4.24 -5.18 23.93
C VAL A 133 4.75 -6.58 24.19
N THR A 134 3.92 -7.58 23.90
CA THR A 134 4.36 -8.98 23.87
C THR A 134 4.54 -9.42 22.42
N PHE A 135 5.65 -10.11 22.17
CA PHE A 135 5.98 -10.68 20.89
C PHE A 135 5.69 -12.18 20.85
N ALA A 136 5.70 -12.77 19.66
CA ALA A 136 5.45 -14.20 19.50
C ALA A 136 6.64 -15.05 19.92
N HIS A 137 7.86 -14.53 19.72
CA HIS A 137 9.10 -15.25 19.98
C HIS A 137 10.05 -14.50 20.91
N GLY A 138 10.21 -13.20 20.72
CA GLY A 138 11.05 -12.35 21.55
C GLY A 138 10.47 -12.03 22.93
N PRO A 139 11.31 -11.48 23.84
CA PRO A 139 10.84 -11.02 25.14
C PRO A 139 9.92 -9.80 25.00
N SER A 140 8.97 -9.66 25.91
CA SER A 140 8.13 -8.45 25.99
C SER A 140 9.00 -7.20 26.20
N ARG A 141 8.62 -6.09 25.57
CA ARG A 141 9.30 -4.79 25.64
C ARG A 141 8.28 -3.68 25.85
N ARG A 142 8.73 -2.55 26.37
CA ARG A 142 7.94 -1.34 26.52
C ARG A 142 8.40 -0.28 25.53
N PHE A 143 7.46 0.44 24.94
CA PHE A 143 7.70 1.53 24.00
C PHE A 143 6.88 2.76 24.35
N ASP A 144 7.30 3.94 23.91
CA ASP A 144 6.53 5.18 24.10
C ASP A 144 5.30 5.23 23.17
N PHE A 145 5.45 4.67 21.96
CA PHE A 145 4.42 4.59 20.93
C PHE A 145 4.52 3.29 20.12
N VAL A 146 3.38 2.82 19.62
CA VAL A 146 3.31 1.66 18.70
C VAL A 146 2.57 2.04 17.43
N ILE A 147 3.16 1.75 16.28
CA ILE A 147 2.61 2.12 14.97
C ILE A 147 2.37 0.86 14.14
N GLY A 148 1.12 0.62 13.75
CA GLY A 148 0.74 -0.46 12.85
C GLY A 148 1.02 -0.11 11.39
N ALA A 149 2.02 -0.74 10.78
CA ALA A 149 2.38 -0.66 9.36
C ALA A 149 2.29 -2.04 8.66
N ASP A 150 1.52 -2.96 9.25
CA ASP A 150 1.43 -4.40 8.95
C ASP A 150 0.30 -4.73 7.95
N GLY A 151 -0.09 -3.73 7.16
CA GLY A 151 -0.87 -3.86 5.94
C GLY A 151 -2.33 -4.29 6.11
N MET A 152 -2.91 -4.77 5.00
CA MET A 152 -4.34 -5.09 4.91
C MET A 152 -4.83 -6.05 5.99
N ARG A 153 -4.01 -7.00 6.42
CA ARG A 153 -4.34 -8.01 7.45
C ARG A 153 -3.75 -7.70 8.84
N SER A 154 -3.49 -6.41 9.10
CA SER A 154 -2.90 -5.86 10.32
C SER A 154 -3.29 -6.62 11.60
N GLY A 155 -2.28 -7.03 12.36
CA GLY A 155 -2.42 -7.56 13.71
C GLY A 155 -2.67 -6.44 14.71
N VAL A 156 -1.97 -5.31 14.57
CA VAL A 156 -2.16 -4.13 15.45
C VAL A 156 -3.59 -3.63 15.39
N ARG A 157 -4.17 -3.50 14.18
CA ARG A 157 -5.58 -3.11 14.02
C ARG A 157 -6.52 -4.11 14.70
N ARG A 158 -6.24 -5.41 14.63
CA ARG A 158 -7.10 -6.42 15.29
C ARG A 158 -7.06 -6.33 16.81
N LEU A 159 -5.92 -5.95 17.38
CA LEU A 159 -5.75 -5.81 18.82
C LEU A 159 -6.40 -4.53 19.37
N VAL A 160 -6.26 -3.41 18.66
CA VAL A 160 -6.71 -2.09 19.15
C VAL A 160 -8.10 -1.69 18.64
N PHE A 161 -8.48 -2.20 17.46
CA PHE A 161 -9.71 -1.84 16.75
C PHE A 161 -10.45 -3.12 16.28
N PRO A 162 -10.83 -4.01 17.22
CA PRO A 162 -11.37 -5.33 16.92
C PRO A 162 -12.69 -5.32 16.13
N GLU A 163 -13.41 -4.21 16.09
CA GLU A 163 -14.64 -4.01 15.32
C GLU A 163 -14.39 -3.68 13.84
N TYR A 164 -13.18 -3.23 13.48
CA TYR A 164 -12.85 -2.83 12.11
C TYR A 164 -12.12 -3.94 11.36
N ARG A 165 -12.74 -4.40 10.27
CA ARG A 165 -12.21 -5.45 9.39
C ARG A 165 -12.17 -4.98 7.93
N PRO A 166 -11.24 -5.50 7.11
CA PRO A 166 -11.25 -5.24 5.68
C PRO A 166 -12.58 -5.71 5.06
N LYS A 167 -13.25 -4.82 4.34
CA LYS A 167 -14.48 -5.12 3.62
C LYS A 167 -14.15 -5.70 2.25
N PHE A 168 -14.49 -6.96 2.06
CA PHE A 168 -14.40 -7.65 0.78
C PHE A 168 -15.19 -6.94 -0.32
N GLN A 169 -14.58 -6.80 -1.49
CA GLN A 169 -15.13 -6.09 -2.65
C GLN A 169 -15.67 -7.02 -3.75
N GLY A 170 -15.72 -8.34 -3.51
CA GLY A 170 -16.27 -9.32 -4.44
C GLY A 170 -15.29 -9.82 -5.51
N TYR A 171 -13.98 -9.62 -5.30
CA TYR A 171 -12.92 -10.03 -6.21
C TYR A 171 -11.71 -10.57 -5.44
N TYR A 172 -11.01 -11.52 -6.03
CA TYR A 172 -9.70 -11.98 -5.58
C TYR A 172 -8.67 -11.70 -6.67
N PHE A 173 -7.41 -11.68 -6.27
CA PHE A 173 -6.29 -11.63 -7.20
C PHE A 173 -5.18 -12.59 -6.75
N ALA A 174 -4.41 -13.03 -7.74
CA ALA A 174 -3.23 -13.84 -7.56
C ALA A 174 -2.07 -13.26 -8.36
N ILE A 175 -0.86 -13.36 -7.82
CA ILE A 175 0.39 -12.93 -8.45
C ILE A 175 1.42 -14.05 -8.25
N TRP A 176 2.17 -14.36 -9.30
CA TRP A 176 3.26 -15.33 -9.25
C TRP A 176 4.31 -14.96 -10.30
N ASP A 177 5.52 -15.49 -10.15
CA ASP A 177 6.57 -15.30 -11.15
C ASP A 177 6.25 -16.12 -12.40
N ALA A 178 6.24 -15.46 -13.56
CA ALA A 178 6.02 -16.09 -14.85
C ALA A 178 6.71 -15.31 -15.97
N ASP A 179 7.14 -16.03 -17.00
CA ASP A 179 7.59 -15.43 -18.24
C ASP A 179 6.40 -14.88 -19.03
N GLY A 180 6.56 -13.68 -19.62
CA GLY A 180 5.58 -13.07 -20.50
C GLY A 180 5.28 -11.62 -20.15
N ASP A 181 4.38 -11.01 -20.92
CA ASP A 181 3.98 -9.62 -20.70
C ASP A 181 2.73 -9.55 -19.81
N ASP A 182 2.91 -9.16 -18.55
CA ASP A 182 1.86 -8.93 -17.56
C ASP A 182 0.87 -7.80 -17.94
N ARG A 183 1.13 -7.07 -19.03
CA ARG A 183 0.25 -6.04 -19.60
C ARG A 183 -0.64 -6.55 -20.73
N GLU A 184 -0.49 -7.80 -21.15
CA GLU A 184 -1.34 -8.47 -22.13
C GLU A 184 -2.46 -9.25 -21.42
N LEU A 185 -3.56 -8.54 -21.12
CA LEU A 185 -4.65 -9.04 -20.28
C LEU A 185 -5.69 -9.79 -21.11
N THR A 186 -5.77 -11.11 -20.92
CA THR A 186 -6.88 -11.92 -21.42
C THR A 186 -8.10 -11.75 -20.53
N CYS A 187 -9.24 -11.42 -21.14
CA CYS A 187 -10.47 -11.09 -20.43
C CYS A 187 -11.62 -12.03 -20.78
N ALA A 188 -12.30 -12.51 -19.75
CA ALA A 188 -13.60 -13.17 -19.83
C ALA A 188 -14.56 -12.54 -18.80
N PRO A 189 -15.88 -12.79 -18.89
CA PRO A 189 -16.81 -12.27 -17.89
C PRO A 189 -16.39 -12.66 -16.46
N GLY A 190 -16.08 -11.64 -15.64
CA GLY A 190 -15.66 -11.80 -14.26
C GLY A 190 -14.22 -12.28 -14.06
N VAL A 191 -13.41 -12.40 -15.11
CA VAL A 191 -12.02 -12.86 -15.00
C VAL A 191 -11.11 -12.04 -15.92
N THR A 192 -9.97 -11.62 -15.38
CA THR A 192 -8.88 -11.02 -16.15
C THR A 192 -7.58 -11.66 -15.73
N SER A 193 -6.76 -12.06 -16.68
CA SER A 193 -5.50 -12.77 -16.43
C SER A 193 -4.43 -12.32 -17.39
N ALA A 194 -3.19 -12.34 -16.95
CA ALA A 194 -1.99 -12.15 -17.76
C ALA A 194 -0.91 -13.14 -17.25
N PRO A 195 0.22 -13.32 -17.95
CA PRO A 195 1.37 -14.00 -17.37
C PRO A 195 1.69 -13.45 -15.97
N GLY A 196 1.72 -14.34 -14.98
CA GLY A 196 2.04 -13.99 -13.59
C GLY A 196 0.93 -13.27 -12.81
N TRP A 197 -0.26 -13.08 -13.40
CA TRP A 197 -1.32 -12.29 -12.78
C TRP A 197 -2.72 -12.84 -13.08
N LEU A 198 -3.58 -12.86 -12.06
CA LEU A 198 -4.98 -13.24 -12.18
C LEU A 198 -5.83 -12.34 -11.28
N MET A 199 -7.00 -11.94 -11.77
CA MET A 199 -8.06 -11.39 -10.96
C MET A 199 -9.39 -11.98 -11.38
N PHE A 200 -10.21 -12.36 -10.42
CA PHE A 200 -11.52 -12.93 -10.70
C PHE A 200 -12.57 -12.49 -9.69
N LYS A 201 -13.80 -12.40 -10.16
CA LYS A 201 -14.98 -12.12 -9.35
C LYS A 201 -15.38 -13.37 -8.58
N SER A 202 -15.71 -13.20 -7.31
CA SER A 202 -16.26 -14.28 -6.50
C SER A 202 -17.25 -13.73 -5.47
N SER A 203 -18.32 -14.49 -5.22
CA SER A 203 -19.23 -14.26 -4.10
C SER A 203 -18.82 -15.00 -2.83
N VAL A 204 -17.83 -15.89 -2.90
CA VAL A 204 -17.30 -16.61 -1.73
C VAL A 204 -16.51 -15.62 -0.87
N PRO A 205 -16.93 -15.38 0.39
CA PRO A 205 -16.24 -14.44 1.26
C PRO A 205 -14.88 -15.01 1.71
N PRO A 206 -13.92 -14.14 2.10
CA PRO A 206 -12.55 -14.57 2.42
C PRO A 206 -12.46 -15.65 3.51
N GLU A 207 -13.42 -15.70 4.44
CA GLU A 207 -13.48 -16.67 5.53
C GLU A 207 -13.81 -18.10 5.05
N LEU A 208 -14.40 -18.23 3.86
CA LEU A 208 -14.77 -19.51 3.25
C LEU A 208 -13.88 -19.86 2.05
N MET A 209 -12.85 -19.05 1.76
CA MET A 209 -11.95 -19.31 0.65
C MET A 209 -10.97 -20.45 1.01
N PRO A 210 -10.86 -21.51 0.20
CA PRO A 210 -9.97 -22.65 0.49
C PRO A 210 -8.52 -22.29 0.16
N TYR A 211 -7.83 -21.61 1.08
CA TYR A 211 -6.45 -21.15 0.87
C TYR A 211 -5.45 -22.29 0.72
N GLU A 212 -5.78 -23.48 1.21
CA GLU A 212 -4.99 -24.71 1.05
C GLU A 212 -4.82 -25.16 -0.40
N LEU A 213 -5.67 -24.68 -1.30
CA LEU A 213 -5.58 -24.98 -2.73
C LEU A 213 -4.60 -24.06 -3.47
N ILE A 214 -4.06 -23.05 -2.81
CA ILE A 214 -3.14 -22.08 -3.41
C ILE A 214 -1.74 -22.69 -3.45
N ALA A 215 -1.20 -22.82 -4.65
CA ALA A 215 0.12 -23.39 -4.84
C ALA A 215 1.22 -22.54 -4.14
N PRO A 216 2.29 -23.17 -3.64
CA PRO A 216 3.45 -22.44 -3.14
C PRO A 216 3.98 -21.44 -4.18
N GLY A 217 4.42 -20.27 -3.72
CA GLY A 217 4.94 -19.21 -4.59
C GLY A 217 3.87 -18.30 -5.20
N ILE A 218 2.58 -18.61 -5.03
CA ILE A 218 1.48 -17.73 -5.45
C ILE A 218 1.11 -16.80 -4.28
N TYR A 219 1.25 -15.50 -4.49
CA TYR A 219 0.60 -14.51 -3.64
C TYR A 219 -0.87 -14.44 -4.01
N PHE A 220 -1.76 -14.63 -3.04
CA PHE A 220 -3.20 -14.61 -3.26
C PHE A 220 -3.89 -13.82 -2.15
N ASP A 221 -4.76 -12.89 -2.52
CA ASP A 221 -5.58 -12.17 -1.55
C ASP A 221 -6.90 -11.68 -2.15
N SER A 222 -7.81 -11.30 -1.27
CA SER A 222 -9.06 -10.63 -1.60
C SER A 222 -8.82 -9.16 -1.92
N ILE A 223 -9.57 -8.61 -2.88
CA ILE A 223 -9.70 -7.16 -3.04
C ILE A 223 -10.56 -6.66 -1.89
N SER A 224 -9.92 -5.94 -0.97
CA SER A 224 -10.56 -5.44 0.24
C SER A 224 -10.25 -3.96 0.47
N GLN A 225 -11.14 -3.30 1.22
CA GLN A 225 -10.97 -1.92 1.67
C GLN A 225 -11.10 -1.82 3.19
N VAL A 226 -10.23 -1.04 3.82
CA VAL A 226 -10.32 -0.68 5.24
C VAL A 226 -10.84 0.75 5.34
N ARG A 227 -11.95 0.95 6.04
CA ARG A 227 -12.51 2.26 6.35
C ARG A 227 -12.72 2.36 7.85
N MET A 228 -12.00 3.29 8.48
CA MET A 228 -12.04 3.52 9.91
C MET A 228 -12.32 5.01 10.16
N PRO A 229 -13.17 5.36 11.14
CA PRO A 229 -13.43 6.76 11.49
C PRO A 229 -12.26 7.40 12.24
N ALA A 230 -11.49 6.61 12.99
CA ALA A 230 -10.24 6.98 13.64
C ALA A 230 -9.23 5.85 13.45
N VAL A 231 -7.93 6.18 13.37
CA VAL A 231 -6.84 5.19 13.20
C VAL A 231 -5.88 5.18 14.39
N SER A 232 -6.18 5.96 15.43
CA SER A 232 -5.37 6.12 16.63
C SER A 232 -6.21 5.90 17.88
N SER A 233 -5.59 5.29 18.89
CA SER A 233 -6.16 5.08 20.22
C SER A 233 -5.02 5.11 21.22
N GLY A 234 -5.06 6.07 22.16
CA GLY A 234 -3.97 6.31 23.09
C GLY A 234 -2.63 6.54 22.37
N ARG A 235 -1.64 5.70 22.69
CA ARG A 235 -0.28 5.70 22.15
C ARG A 235 -0.09 4.78 20.95
N VAL A 236 -1.17 4.25 20.39
CA VAL A 236 -1.15 3.39 19.20
C VAL A 236 -1.83 4.07 18.01
N THR A 237 -1.21 4.03 16.82
CA THR A 237 -1.85 4.47 15.56
C THR A 237 -1.53 3.56 14.37
N LEU A 238 -2.24 3.71 13.26
CA LEU A 238 -2.07 2.92 12.04
C LEU A 238 -1.70 3.79 10.84
N ILE A 239 -0.83 3.26 9.97
CA ILE A 239 -0.42 3.90 8.72
C ILE A 239 -0.57 2.98 7.51
N GLY A 240 -0.59 3.58 6.32
CA GLY A 240 -0.69 2.86 5.05
C GLY A 240 -1.90 1.93 5.02
N ASP A 241 -1.70 0.71 4.49
CA ASP A 241 -2.78 -0.26 4.33
C ASP A 241 -3.38 -0.78 5.64
N ALA A 242 -2.70 -0.60 6.78
CA ALA A 242 -3.23 -0.98 8.08
C ALA A 242 -4.43 -0.11 8.51
N GLY A 243 -4.37 1.21 8.27
CA GLY A 243 -5.45 2.13 8.59
C GLY A 243 -6.36 2.46 7.39
N PHE A 244 -5.80 2.46 6.18
CA PHE A 244 -6.45 3.05 5.00
C PHE A 244 -6.45 2.14 3.77
N GLY A 245 -6.19 0.84 3.97
CA GLY A 245 -5.97 -0.11 2.89
C GLY A 245 -7.02 -0.10 1.79
N SER A 246 -6.55 -0.07 0.54
CA SER A 246 -7.36 -0.23 -0.66
C SER A 246 -6.61 -1.10 -1.65
N THR A 247 -6.96 -2.38 -1.68
CA THR A 247 -6.26 -3.40 -2.47
C THR A 247 -6.35 -3.08 -3.96
N LEU A 248 -5.22 -3.11 -4.67
CA LEU A 248 -5.10 -2.78 -6.10
C LEU A 248 -5.69 -1.41 -6.51
N GLY A 249 -5.78 -0.46 -5.58
CA GLY A 249 -6.25 0.91 -5.87
C GLY A 249 -5.24 1.81 -6.58
N GLY A 250 -4.01 1.35 -6.84
CA GLY A 250 -2.94 2.12 -7.50
C GLY A 250 -2.32 3.25 -6.68
N MET A 251 -2.77 3.45 -5.43
CA MET A 251 -2.41 4.60 -4.59
C MET A 251 -1.83 4.23 -3.21
N GLY A 252 -1.85 2.95 -2.83
CA GLY A 252 -1.45 2.50 -1.48
C GLY A 252 0.02 2.76 -1.15
N THR A 253 0.91 2.63 -2.13
CA THR A 253 2.36 2.86 -1.96
C THR A 253 2.66 4.33 -1.69
N GLY A 254 2.14 5.24 -2.52
CA GLY A 254 2.31 6.67 -2.31
C GLY A 254 1.66 7.17 -1.02
N LEU A 255 0.45 6.68 -0.70
CA LEU A 255 -0.19 6.94 0.59
C LEU A 255 0.71 6.48 1.75
N SER A 256 1.32 5.31 1.67
CA SER A 256 2.21 4.79 2.72
C SER A 256 3.41 5.71 2.99
N VAL A 257 4.07 6.17 1.93
CA VAL A 257 5.23 7.06 2.03
C VAL A 257 4.84 8.45 2.56
N VAL A 258 3.72 9.00 2.09
CA VAL A 258 3.19 10.28 2.59
C VAL A 258 2.74 10.19 4.05
N SER A 259 2.00 9.14 4.42
CA SER A 259 1.55 8.89 5.80
C SER A 259 2.74 8.77 6.75
N ALA A 260 3.82 8.08 6.34
CA ALA A 260 5.04 7.96 7.12
C ALA A 260 5.70 9.33 7.40
N TYR A 261 5.86 10.16 6.36
CA TYR A 261 6.43 11.51 6.50
C TYR A 261 5.60 12.39 7.43
N VAL A 262 4.28 12.45 7.19
CA VAL A 262 3.38 13.29 7.99
C VAL A 262 3.33 12.82 9.43
N LEU A 263 3.15 11.53 9.68
CA LEU A 263 3.07 11.02 11.06
C LEU A 263 4.34 11.36 11.85
N ALA A 264 5.52 11.06 11.30
CA ALA A 264 6.78 11.33 11.98
C ALA A 264 6.99 12.83 12.25
N GLY A 265 6.65 13.69 11.29
CA GLY A 265 6.72 15.13 11.45
C GLY A 265 5.73 15.67 12.49
N GLU A 266 4.49 15.17 12.50
CA GLU A 266 3.50 15.54 13.51
C GLU A 266 3.91 15.09 14.92
N MET A 267 4.58 13.93 15.04
CA MET A 267 5.17 13.46 16.28
C MET A 267 6.32 14.36 16.75
N ALA A 268 7.19 14.79 15.83
CA ALA A 268 8.27 15.74 16.12
C ALA A 268 7.74 17.12 16.55
N ALA A 269 6.57 17.53 16.06
CA ALA A 269 5.91 18.77 16.42
C ALA A 269 5.28 18.76 17.83
N GLY A 270 5.22 17.61 18.50
CA GLY A 270 4.81 17.49 19.91
C GLY A 270 3.35 17.06 20.12
N GLU A 271 2.78 17.43 21.27
CA GLU A 271 1.48 16.95 21.76
C GLU A 271 0.36 17.00 20.73
N GLY A 272 -0.53 16.01 20.69
CA GLY A 272 -1.63 15.95 19.73
C GLY A 272 -1.24 15.47 18.32
N ALA A 273 -0.05 14.90 18.16
CA ALA A 273 0.49 14.38 16.90
C ALA A 273 -0.50 13.50 16.11
N PHE A 274 -1.10 12.50 16.76
CA PHE A 274 -2.02 11.57 16.11
C PHE A 274 -3.30 12.23 15.62
N ALA A 275 -3.85 13.17 16.37
CA ALA A 275 -5.03 13.93 15.95
C ALA A 275 -4.74 14.81 14.73
N ARG A 276 -3.57 15.46 14.68
CA ARG A 276 -3.14 16.26 13.52
C ARG A 276 -2.87 15.38 12.29
N TYR A 277 -2.19 14.25 12.49
CA TYR A 277 -1.97 13.25 11.45
C TYR A 277 -3.30 12.77 10.84
N GLU A 278 -4.28 12.40 11.67
CA GLU A 278 -5.59 11.97 11.20
C GLU A 278 -6.37 13.04 10.44
N ALA A 279 -6.35 14.28 10.96
CA ALA A 279 -7.03 15.39 10.32
C ALA A 279 -6.47 15.68 8.92
N LEU A 280 -5.15 15.54 8.74
CA LEU A 280 -4.47 15.80 7.48
C LEU A 280 -4.55 14.61 6.50
N ILE A 281 -4.27 13.39 6.98
CA ILE A 281 -4.20 12.20 6.13
C ILE A 281 -5.57 11.58 5.87
N GLY A 282 -6.53 11.70 6.79
CA GLY A 282 -7.85 11.07 6.65
C GLY A 282 -8.58 11.43 5.35
N PRO A 283 -8.76 12.72 4.99
CA PRO A 283 -9.38 13.12 3.73
C PRO A 283 -8.60 12.64 2.50
N TYR A 284 -7.26 12.77 2.56
CA TYR A 284 -6.36 12.35 1.50
C TYR A 284 -6.47 10.85 1.22
N ALA A 285 -6.36 10.03 2.26
CA ALA A 285 -6.48 8.59 2.21
C ALA A 285 -7.85 8.16 1.64
N ARG A 286 -8.95 8.79 2.06
CA ARG A 286 -10.29 8.50 1.52
C ARG A 286 -10.39 8.79 0.02
N GLY A 287 -9.74 9.85 -0.47
CA GLY A 287 -9.66 10.17 -1.89
C GLY A 287 -8.88 9.15 -2.71
N CYS A 288 -7.95 8.43 -2.08
CA CYS A 288 -7.14 7.38 -2.70
C CYS A 288 -7.85 6.01 -2.80
N GLN A 289 -9.01 5.83 -2.14
CA GLN A 289 -9.68 4.52 -2.07
C GLN A 289 -10.63 4.30 -3.25
N GLY A 290 -10.52 3.13 -3.89
CA GLY A 290 -11.34 2.73 -5.03
C GLY A 290 -11.50 1.22 -5.14
N ASN A 291 -12.48 0.77 -5.93
CA ASN A 291 -12.67 -0.65 -6.22
C ASN A 291 -12.22 -0.94 -7.67
N PRO A 292 -11.07 -1.60 -7.86
CA PRO A 292 -10.52 -1.89 -9.19
C PRO A 292 -11.21 -3.07 -9.89
N GLY A 293 -12.00 -3.87 -9.17
CA GLY A 293 -12.61 -5.10 -9.69
C GLY A 293 -13.57 -4.86 -10.86
N PRO A 294 -14.64 -4.06 -10.70
CA PRO A 294 -15.60 -3.80 -11.78
C PRO A 294 -15.00 -3.27 -13.09
N PRO A 295 -14.05 -2.31 -13.10
CA PRO A 295 -13.42 -1.87 -14.35
C PRO A 295 -12.44 -2.90 -14.92
N LEU A 296 -11.71 -3.67 -14.09
CA LEU A 296 -10.71 -4.61 -14.61
C LEU A 296 -11.29 -5.96 -15.02
N ALA A 297 -12.26 -6.52 -14.28
CA ALA A 297 -12.95 -7.79 -14.57
C ALA A 297 -14.48 -7.65 -14.49
N PRO A 298 -15.12 -6.97 -15.46
CA PRO A 298 -16.58 -6.87 -15.50
C PRO A 298 -17.26 -8.24 -15.56
N ALA A 299 -18.30 -8.45 -14.74
CA ALA A 299 -18.97 -9.74 -14.60
C ALA A 299 -19.75 -10.21 -15.85
N THR A 300 -20.04 -9.32 -16.79
CA THR A 300 -20.93 -9.59 -17.93
C THR A 300 -20.30 -9.12 -19.24
N ARG A 301 -20.69 -9.74 -20.35
CA ARG A 301 -20.27 -9.34 -21.70
C ARG A 301 -20.64 -7.88 -22.01
N LEU A 302 -21.83 -7.44 -21.55
CA LEU A 302 -22.26 -6.05 -21.69
C LEU A 302 -21.37 -5.11 -20.87
N GLY A 303 -21.00 -5.49 -19.65
CA GLY A 303 -20.07 -4.73 -18.82
C GLY A 303 -18.68 -4.62 -19.45
N MET A 304 -18.18 -5.71 -20.05
CA MET A 304 -16.93 -5.70 -20.82
C MET A 304 -17.03 -4.75 -22.02
N TRP A 305 -18.12 -4.82 -22.79
CA TRP A 305 -18.34 -3.91 -23.90
C TRP A 305 -18.34 -2.43 -23.44
N ALA A 306 -19.03 -2.12 -22.34
CA ALA A 306 -19.09 -0.78 -21.78
C ALA A 306 -17.70 -0.29 -21.34
N ARG A 307 -16.94 -1.14 -20.62
CA ARG A 307 -15.54 -0.89 -20.27
C ARG A 307 -14.69 -0.62 -21.51
N ASP A 308 -14.78 -1.46 -22.53
CA ASP A 308 -13.94 -1.35 -23.73
C ASP A 308 -14.23 -0.05 -24.51
N ARG A 309 -15.51 0.36 -24.56
CA ARG A 309 -15.89 1.68 -25.11
C ARG A 309 -15.33 2.81 -24.26
N MET A 310 -15.47 2.73 -22.95
CA MET A 310 -14.97 3.72 -22.01
C MET A 310 -13.44 3.87 -22.13
N PHE A 311 -12.68 2.78 -22.09
CA PHE A 311 -11.22 2.76 -22.22
C PHE A 311 -10.74 3.21 -23.60
N GLY A 312 -11.47 2.91 -24.68
CA GLY A 312 -11.14 3.39 -26.02
C GLY A 312 -11.42 4.89 -26.26
N LEU A 313 -12.22 5.52 -25.40
CA LEU A 313 -12.63 6.93 -25.51
C LEU A 313 -11.91 7.84 -24.50
N LEU A 314 -11.80 7.44 -23.23
CA LEU A 314 -11.23 8.25 -22.14
C LEU A 314 -9.86 8.87 -22.48
N PRO A 315 -8.86 8.11 -22.98
CA PRO A 315 -7.55 8.66 -23.30
C PRO A 315 -7.55 9.70 -24.43
N LYS A 316 -8.63 9.74 -25.24
CA LYS A 316 -8.78 10.67 -26.37
C LYS A 316 -9.46 11.98 -25.97
N ILE A 317 -10.04 12.05 -24.77
CA ILE A 317 -10.68 13.27 -24.27
C ILE A 317 -9.57 14.21 -23.80
N PRO A 318 -9.37 15.39 -24.44
CA PRO A 318 -8.24 16.28 -24.11
C PRO A 318 -8.24 16.76 -22.66
N MET A 319 -9.43 16.89 -22.07
CA MET A 319 -9.59 17.25 -20.66
C MET A 319 -9.15 16.12 -19.73
N VAL A 320 -9.37 14.84 -20.09
CA VAL A 320 -8.93 13.66 -19.33
C VAL A 320 -7.43 13.42 -19.51
N ALA A 321 -6.92 13.60 -20.73
CA ALA A 321 -5.49 13.59 -21.02
C ALA A 321 -4.71 14.72 -20.32
N ARG A 322 -5.39 15.82 -19.97
CA ARG A 322 -4.87 16.92 -19.14
C ARG A 322 -5.30 16.82 -17.67
N PHE A 323 -6.24 15.95 -17.32
CA PHE A 323 -6.66 15.69 -15.95
C PHE A 323 -5.60 14.82 -15.35
N ASP A 324 -4.56 15.50 -14.93
CA ASP A 324 -3.55 14.92 -14.09
C ASP A 324 -4.25 14.38 -12.82
N MET A 325 -3.95 13.15 -12.44
CA MET A 325 -4.37 12.55 -11.17
C MET A 325 -3.98 13.43 -9.96
N ARG A 326 -3.20 14.51 -10.16
CA ARG A 326 -3.03 15.70 -9.31
C ARG A 326 -4.15 15.96 -8.31
N ALA A 327 -5.43 15.92 -8.71
CA ALA A 327 -6.54 16.22 -7.79
C ALA A 327 -6.80 15.12 -6.73
N ALA A 328 -6.61 13.85 -7.09
CA ALA A 328 -6.74 12.72 -6.17
C ALA A 328 -5.51 12.58 -5.24
N THR A 329 -4.35 13.07 -5.70
CA THR A 329 -3.07 13.09 -4.97
C THR A 329 -2.80 14.43 -4.28
N ALA A 330 -3.72 15.40 -4.33
CA ALA A 330 -3.51 16.76 -3.84
C ALA A 330 -3.53 16.80 -2.31
N ILE A 331 -2.37 16.61 -1.70
CA ILE A 331 -2.10 16.94 -0.31
C ILE A 331 -1.02 18.00 -0.25
N LYS A 332 -1.27 19.07 0.51
CA LYS A 332 -0.24 20.05 0.82
C LYS A 332 0.61 19.49 1.95
N LEU A 333 1.83 19.08 1.63
CA LEU A 333 2.78 18.55 2.60
C LEU A 333 3.26 19.67 3.54
N PRO A 334 3.19 19.49 4.87
CA PRO A 334 3.82 20.41 5.81
C PRO A 334 5.35 20.33 5.73
N GLU A 335 6.01 21.40 6.16
CA GLU A 335 7.46 21.42 6.40
C GLU A 335 7.72 21.17 7.88
N TYR A 336 8.59 20.22 8.18
CA TYR A 336 8.99 19.90 9.55
C TYR A 336 10.49 20.17 9.73
N ALA A 337 10.87 20.74 10.86
CA ALA A 337 12.27 20.94 11.20
C ALA A 337 12.90 19.60 11.59
N LEU A 338 14.01 19.25 10.93
CA LEU A 338 14.80 18.08 11.31
C LEU A 338 15.44 18.29 12.69
N ALA A 339 15.66 17.19 13.42
CA ALA A 339 16.50 17.25 14.61
C ALA A 339 17.91 17.69 14.22
N ARG A 340 18.50 18.60 15.01
CA ARG A 340 19.89 19.03 14.84
C ARG A 340 20.85 17.99 15.38
#